data_AF-A0A966ZD39-F1
#
_entry.id   AF-A0A966ZD39-F1
#
_cell.length_a   1.000
_cell.length_b   1.000
_cell.length_c   1.000
_cell.angle_alpha   90.00
_cell.angle_beta   90.00
_cell.angle_gamma   90.00
#
_symmetry.space_group_name_H-M   'P 1'
#
loop_
_entity.id
_entity.type
_entity.pdbx_description
1 polymer ?
#
loop_
_entity_poly.entity_id
_entity_poly.type
_entity_poly.pdbx_seq_one_letter_code
_entity_poly.pdbx_strand_id
1 'polypeptide(L)'
;MDTQILEPAVIQAPAPINLAALPPTPGMVDFYDQPVRIQLNHFEHKSLSDWACNIAVGCCHGCLFCYVPAVSAKFLAKKLKAKYGIDDPDAQWGDYVLLRPLDEELLLADILSAEKRPAGKLSVDGGRAIMLCTTTDAYQTITVPDLALQRRLNEERSRTVRRIIELIRDHSTLRIRILTRGALARLDFDLFATLGDRLLFGMSLPTLNDRLARIYEPNAPSPTQRLATLRLARDRGLNVYVAVAPTYAECDEADLRATLTAVKQLDPFTVFHEPINVRAENIARITEHARAEGQELNTAVFANPNSWRVYAMDSLRMVQRLAEEVGLLDRLHLWPDSGLESESAFQAIRKADWVQRHGDVKLTKEQKAELKRLNDAAYIEHTAWLQGWWSRISEWPGCVRAAYTPPQLSAVSPFTAPTLAELTAQP
;
A
#
# COMPACT_ATOMS: atom_id res chain seq x y z
N MET A 1 32.68 -22.87 39.56
CA MET A 1 31.27 -22.90 39.15
C MET A 1 31.27 -22.58 37.67
N ASP A 2 31.10 -23.63 36.87
CA ASP A 2 31.31 -23.63 35.43
C ASP A 2 30.33 -22.72 34.69
N THR A 3 30.87 -21.89 33.79
CA THR A 3 30.14 -21.13 32.79
C THR A 3 29.78 -22.05 31.62
N GLN A 4 28.55 -22.55 31.58
CA GLN A 4 28.00 -23.20 30.40
C GLN A 4 27.69 -22.15 29.33
N ILE A 5 28.43 -22.23 28.22
CA ILE A 5 28.12 -21.55 26.97
C ILE A 5 26.90 -22.24 26.38
N LEU A 6 25.77 -21.53 26.30
CA LEU A 6 24.58 -22.00 25.57
C LEU A 6 24.88 -21.94 24.07
N GLU A 7 24.91 -23.09 23.40
CA GLU A 7 24.99 -23.17 21.94
C GLU A 7 23.75 -22.52 21.28
N PRO A 8 23.90 -21.88 20.11
CA PRO A 8 22.78 -21.29 19.40
C PRO A 8 21.80 -22.38 18.99
N ALA A 9 20.54 -22.22 19.38
CA ALA A 9 19.46 -23.12 19.01
C ALA A 9 19.40 -23.25 17.48
N VAL A 10 19.62 -24.47 16.99
CA VAL A 10 19.35 -24.84 15.60
C VAL A 10 17.85 -24.65 15.37
N ILE A 11 17.49 -23.54 14.73
CA ILE A 11 16.12 -23.30 14.27
C ILE A 11 15.84 -24.38 13.23
N GLN A 12 15.11 -25.43 13.62
CA GLN A 12 14.55 -26.37 12.67
C GLN A 12 13.72 -25.59 11.65
N ALA A 13 14.00 -25.82 10.36
CA ALA A 13 13.18 -25.30 9.30
C ALA A 13 11.71 -25.67 9.58
N PRO A 14 10.77 -24.72 9.51
CA PRO A 14 9.36 -25.04 9.70
C PRO A 14 8.96 -26.13 8.70
N ALA A 15 8.07 -27.03 9.14
CA ALA A 15 7.53 -28.09 8.30
C ALA A 15 7.06 -27.52 6.95
N PRO A 16 7.25 -28.26 5.83
CA PRO A 16 6.80 -27.80 4.53
C PRO A 16 5.31 -27.45 4.59
N ILE A 17 5.01 -26.21 4.20
CA ILE A 17 3.65 -25.70 4.05
C ILE A 17 2.90 -26.65 3.13
N ASN A 18 1.74 -27.14 3.57
CA ASN A 18 0.83 -27.88 2.71
C ASN A 18 0.28 -26.92 1.65
N LEU A 19 0.92 -26.90 0.47
CA LEU A 19 0.64 -26.04 -0.68
C LEU A 19 -0.68 -26.36 -1.41
N ALA A 20 -1.65 -27.01 -0.77
CA ALA A 20 -2.98 -27.19 -1.35
C ALA A 20 -3.84 -25.91 -1.22
N ALA A 21 -3.30 -24.75 -1.58
CA ALA A 21 -4.13 -23.75 -2.25
C ALA A 21 -4.42 -24.36 -3.62
N LEU A 22 -5.69 -24.61 -3.94
CA LEU A 22 -6.06 -25.13 -5.25
C LEU A 22 -5.34 -24.27 -6.30
N PRO A 23 -4.55 -24.88 -7.20
CA PRO A 23 -3.91 -24.08 -8.21
C PRO A 23 -4.99 -23.37 -9.04
N PRO A 24 -4.75 -22.12 -9.45
CA PRO A 24 -5.73 -21.38 -10.21
C PRO A 24 -6.11 -22.17 -11.47
N THR A 25 -7.42 -22.31 -11.67
CA THR A 25 -7.99 -23.05 -12.80
C THR A 25 -7.45 -22.47 -14.11
N PRO A 26 -7.09 -23.30 -15.10
CA PRO A 26 -6.68 -22.82 -16.43
C PRO A 26 -7.66 -21.75 -16.95
N GLY A 27 -7.14 -20.54 -17.26
CA GLY A 27 -7.93 -19.38 -17.72
C GLY A 27 -8.01 -18.20 -16.73
N MET A 28 -7.77 -18.42 -15.43
CA MET A 28 -7.77 -17.34 -14.41
C MET A 28 -6.40 -16.64 -14.28
N VAL A 29 -5.33 -17.29 -14.73
CA VAL A 29 -3.98 -16.73 -14.78
C VAL A 29 -3.45 -16.83 -16.20
N ASP A 30 -3.43 -15.70 -16.90
CA ASP A 30 -3.09 -15.62 -18.33
C ASP A 30 -2.84 -14.15 -18.75
N PHE A 31 -2.86 -13.85 -20.05
CA PHE A 31 -2.88 -12.50 -20.59
C PHE A 31 -4.30 -11.93 -20.66
N TYR A 32 -4.41 -10.65 -20.33
CA TYR A 32 -5.61 -9.86 -20.53
C TYR A 32 -5.72 -9.42 -22.00
N ASP A 33 -6.94 -9.17 -22.47
CA ASP A 33 -7.21 -8.83 -23.87
C ASP A 33 -6.91 -7.36 -24.22
N GLN A 34 -6.74 -6.50 -23.22
CA GLN A 34 -6.45 -5.08 -23.41
C GLN A 34 -5.03 -4.73 -22.96
N PRO A 35 -4.31 -3.91 -23.73
CA PRO A 35 -2.94 -3.56 -23.40
C PRO A 35 -2.84 -2.69 -22.14
N VAL A 36 -1.61 -2.53 -21.68
CA VAL A 36 -1.26 -1.54 -20.65
C VAL A 36 -1.61 -0.15 -21.16
N ARG A 37 -2.22 0.67 -20.29
CA ARG A 37 -2.60 2.06 -20.57
C ARG A 37 -2.22 2.95 -19.40
N ILE A 38 -1.95 4.23 -19.67
CA ILE A 38 -1.86 5.26 -18.62
C ILE A 38 -3.18 6.02 -18.61
N GLN A 39 -3.87 5.98 -17.48
CA GLN A 39 -5.20 6.58 -17.33
C GLN A 39 -5.21 7.53 -16.15
N LEU A 40 -5.99 8.61 -16.25
CA LEU A 40 -6.23 9.46 -15.09
C LEU A 40 -6.85 8.63 -13.97
N ASN A 41 -6.34 8.83 -12.76
CA ASN A 41 -7.01 8.35 -11.58
C ASN A 41 -7.83 9.49 -10.97
N HIS A 42 -8.64 9.15 -9.96
CA HIS A 42 -9.44 10.10 -9.20
C HIS A 42 -9.02 10.04 -7.73
N PHE A 43 -7.72 9.98 -7.48
CA PHE A 43 -7.22 10.11 -6.13
C PHE A 43 -7.48 11.54 -5.65
N GLU A 44 -8.29 11.63 -4.61
CA GLU A 44 -8.59 12.87 -3.91
C GLU A 44 -7.82 12.86 -2.60
N HIS A 45 -6.93 13.83 -2.40
CA HIS A 45 -6.21 14.02 -1.14
C HIS A 45 -5.37 12.80 -0.71
N LYS A 46 -4.85 12.02 -1.67
CA LYS A 46 -3.97 10.88 -1.40
C LYS A 46 -2.49 11.21 -1.60
N SER A 47 -2.17 12.29 -2.31
CA SER A 47 -0.80 12.72 -2.63
C SER A 47 0.04 11.65 -3.34
N LEU A 48 -0.62 10.83 -4.16
CA LEU A 48 0.00 9.68 -4.83
C LEU A 48 0.34 9.99 -6.29
N SER A 49 -0.64 10.36 -7.11
CA SER A 49 -0.46 10.51 -8.57
C SER A 49 -1.66 11.12 -9.25
N ASP A 50 -1.46 11.69 -10.43
CA ASP A 50 -2.53 12.09 -11.36
C ASP A 50 -2.99 10.93 -12.26
N TRP A 51 -2.07 10.00 -12.55
CA TRP A 51 -2.32 8.87 -13.42
C TRP A 51 -1.99 7.53 -12.78
N ALA A 52 -2.66 6.47 -13.23
CA ALA A 52 -2.34 5.09 -12.91
C ALA A 52 -1.91 4.33 -14.17
N CYS A 53 -0.92 3.46 -14.02
CA CYS A 53 -0.49 2.51 -15.04
C CYS A 53 -0.57 1.09 -14.45
N ASN A 54 -1.70 0.42 -14.67
CA ASN A 54 -1.93 -0.94 -14.16
C ASN A 54 -1.46 -1.96 -15.18
N ILE A 55 -0.57 -2.87 -14.79
CA ILE A 55 -0.02 -3.89 -15.69
C ILE A 55 -0.84 -5.18 -15.73
N ALA A 56 -1.78 -5.36 -14.81
CA ALA A 56 -2.59 -6.56 -14.70
C ALA A 56 -3.98 -6.27 -14.13
N VAL A 57 -4.88 -7.23 -14.29
CA VAL A 57 -6.16 -7.31 -13.58
C VAL A 57 -6.11 -8.50 -12.62
N GLY A 58 -6.31 -8.27 -11.33
CA GLY A 58 -6.05 -9.29 -10.28
C GLY A 58 -4.68 -9.10 -9.62
N CYS A 59 -4.41 -9.87 -8.57
CA CYS A 59 -3.16 -9.79 -7.82
C CYS A 59 -2.92 -11.07 -7.00
N CYS A 60 -1.77 -11.73 -7.20
CA CYS A 60 -1.39 -12.96 -6.52
C CYS A 60 -1.12 -12.77 -5.02
N HIS A 61 -0.84 -11.53 -4.58
CA HIS A 61 -0.68 -11.26 -3.15
C HIS A 61 -1.95 -11.56 -2.35
N GLY A 62 -3.14 -11.45 -2.99
CA GLY A 62 -4.39 -11.91 -2.40
C GLY A 62 -4.74 -11.30 -1.03
N CYS A 63 -4.25 -10.09 -0.72
CA CYS A 63 -4.44 -9.50 0.61
C CYS A 63 -5.95 -9.46 0.95
N LEU A 64 -6.31 -9.99 2.12
CA LEU A 64 -7.70 -10.25 2.48
C LEU A 64 -8.50 -8.98 2.80
N PHE A 65 -7.82 -7.87 3.03
CA PHE A 65 -8.43 -6.55 3.24
C PHE A 65 -8.54 -5.72 1.96
N CYS A 66 -8.02 -6.22 0.83
CA CYS A 66 -7.82 -5.41 -0.36
C CYS A 66 -9.14 -4.80 -0.86
N TYR A 67 -9.12 -3.52 -1.26
CA TYR A 67 -10.31 -2.85 -1.79
C TYR A 67 -10.58 -3.19 -3.27
N VAL A 68 -9.56 -3.65 -3.98
CA VAL A 68 -9.58 -3.91 -5.43
C VAL A 68 -10.58 -5.00 -5.85
N PRO A 69 -10.75 -6.12 -5.14
CA PRO A 69 -11.74 -7.13 -5.51
C PRO A 69 -13.14 -6.53 -5.68
N ALA A 70 -13.60 -5.69 -4.76
CA ALA A 70 -14.87 -4.98 -4.91
C ALA A 70 -14.93 -4.02 -6.13
N VAL A 71 -13.82 -3.38 -6.49
CA VAL A 71 -13.71 -2.58 -7.73
C VAL A 71 -13.85 -3.50 -8.95
N SER A 72 -13.19 -4.65 -8.94
CA SER A 72 -13.25 -5.65 -10.01
C SER A 72 -14.65 -6.24 -10.15
N ALA A 73 -15.30 -6.57 -9.04
CA ALA A 73 -16.68 -7.05 -9.01
C ALA A 73 -17.65 -6.00 -9.60
N LYS A 74 -17.49 -4.73 -9.22
CA LYS A 74 -18.35 -3.64 -9.70
C LYS A 74 -18.20 -3.36 -11.20
N PHE A 75 -16.97 -3.31 -11.71
CA PHE A 75 -16.70 -2.80 -13.06
C PHE A 75 -16.33 -3.87 -14.10
N LEU A 76 -15.84 -5.03 -13.67
CA LEU A 76 -15.26 -6.04 -14.56
C LEU A 76 -15.93 -7.41 -14.50
N ALA A 77 -16.79 -7.70 -13.51
CA ALA A 77 -17.37 -9.04 -13.28
C ALA A 77 -17.94 -9.71 -14.55
N LYS A 78 -18.77 -9.00 -15.33
CA LYS A 78 -19.37 -9.56 -16.56
C LYS A 78 -18.30 -10.02 -17.57
N LYS A 79 -17.24 -9.23 -17.73
CA LYS A 79 -16.15 -9.52 -18.67
C LYS A 79 -15.25 -10.63 -18.14
N LEU A 80 -14.91 -10.58 -16.85
CA LEU A 80 -14.08 -11.56 -16.17
C LEU A 80 -14.72 -12.96 -16.23
N LYS A 81 -16.02 -13.05 -15.96
CA LYS A 81 -16.79 -14.30 -16.11
C LYS A 81 -16.79 -14.79 -17.57
N ALA A 82 -17.18 -13.94 -18.51
CA ALA A 82 -17.40 -14.35 -19.90
C ALA A 82 -16.11 -14.78 -20.63
N LYS A 83 -14.95 -14.19 -20.28
CA LYS A 83 -13.69 -14.44 -21.00
C LYS A 83 -12.69 -15.29 -20.24
N TYR A 84 -12.73 -15.28 -18.91
CA TYR A 84 -11.66 -15.84 -18.07
C TYR A 84 -12.18 -16.83 -17.02
N GLY A 85 -13.49 -17.10 -16.97
CA GLY A 85 -14.07 -18.04 -16.02
C GLY A 85 -14.01 -17.57 -14.56
N ILE A 86 -13.87 -16.26 -14.33
CA ILE A 86 -13.86 -15.67 -12.98
C ILE A 86 -15.29 -15.22 -12.67
N ASP A 87 -16.02 -16.07 -11.94
CA ASP A 87 -17.42 -15.88 -11.59
C ASP A 87 -17.64 -14.80 -10.52
N ASP A 88 -16.79 -14.80 -9.51
CA ASP A 88 -16.83 -13.86 -8.38
C ASP A 88 -15.41 -13.31 -8.12
N PRO A 89 -15.10 -12.12 -8.68
CA PRO A 89 -13.79 -11.50 -8.48
C PRO A 89 -13.45 -11.20 -7.02
N ASP A 90 -14.43 -11.10 -6.12
CA ASP A 90 -14.17 -10.85 -4.70
C ASP A 90 -13.78 -12.14 -3.99
N ALA A 91 -14.61 -13.18 -4.14
CA ALA A 91 -14.37 -14.49 -3.54
C ALA A 91 -13.11 -15.18 -4.08
N GLN A 92 -12.77 -14.96 -5.36
CA GLN A 92 -11.60 -15.55 -6.02
C GLN A 92 -10.35 -14.64 -5.95
N TRP A 93 -10.35 -13.62 -5.09
CA TRP A 93 -9.23 -12.70 -4.98
C TRP A 93 -7.95 -13.38 -4.46
N GLY A 94 -6.87 -13.27 -5.23
CA GLY A 94 -5.63 -14.01 -4.99
C GLY A 94 -5.43 -15.16 -5.99
N ASP A 95 -6.51 -15.66 -6.58
CA ASP A 95 -6.49 -16.82 -7.48
C ASP A 95 -6.45 -16.43 -8.97
N TYR A 96 -6.52 -15.13 -9.29
CA TYR A 96 -6.45 -14.67 -10.67
C TYR A 96 -5.48 -13.50 -10.84
N VAL A 97 -4.75 -13.53 -11.95
CA VAL A 97 -3.93 -12.42 -12.44
C VAL A 97 -3.87 -12.49 -13.96
N LEU A 98 -4.40 -11.45 -14.60
CA LEU A 98 -4.47 -11.33 -16.04
C LEU A 98 -3.51 -10.22 -16.48
N LEU A 99 -2.34 -10.60 -16.99
CA LEU A 99 -1.28 -9.67 -17.37
C LEU A 99 -1.66 -8.93 -18.67
N ARG A 100 -1.63 -7.61 -18.65
CA ARG A 100 -1.92 -6.82 -19.85
C ARG A 100 -0.74 -6.88 -20.82
N PRO A 101 -0.96 -7.14 -22.11
CA PRO A 101 0.11 -7.09 -23.09
C PRO A 101 0.67 -5.66 -23.20
N LEU A 102 1.96 -5.57 -23.50
CA LEU A 102 2.61 -4.31 -23.78
C LEU A 102 2.38 -3.91 -25.25
N ASP A 103 1.83 -2.72 -25.44
CA ASP A 103 1.76 -2.02 -26.73
C ASP A 103 2.55 -0.72 -26.56
N GLU A 104 3.77 -0.67 -27.09
CA GLU A 104 4.68 0.46 -26.86
C GLU A 104 4.23 1.74 -27.54
N GLU A 105 3.63 1.64 -28.75
CA GLU A 105 3.15 2.81 -29.48
C GLU A 105 2.00 3.47 -28.73
N LEU A 106 1.05 2.66 -28.26
CA LEU A 106 -0.08 3.15 -27.50
C LEU A 106 0.34 3.71 -26.14
N LEU A 107 1.29 3.05 -25.46
CA LEU A 107 1.83 3.52 -24.19
C LEU A 107 2.57 4.85 -24.37
N LEU A 108 3.40 4.99 -25.41
CA LEU A 108 4.10 6.23 -25.72
C LEU A 108 3.10 7.36 -26.04
N ALA A 109 2.03 7.07 -26.78
CA ALA A 109 0.97 8.04 -27.03
C ALA A 109 0.31 8.52 -25.72
N ASP A 110 0.03 7.60 -24.78
CA ASP A 110 -0.51 7.97 -23.47
C ASP A 110 0.48 8.84 -22.66
N ILE A 111 1.78 8.50 -22.67
CA ILE A 111 2.84 9.29 -22.01
C ILE A 111 2.88 10.72 -22.56
N LEU A 112 2.91 10.87 -23.88
CA LEU A 112 2.96 12.18 -24.53
C LEU A 112 1.66 12.99 -24.30
N SER A 113 0.52 12.31 -24.19
CA SER A 113 -0.76 12.94 -23.82
C SER A 113 -0.74 13.45 -22.38
N ALA A 114 -0.23 12.65 -21.44
CA ALA A 114 -0.08 13.03 -20.03
C ALA A 114 0.92 14.20 -19.87
N GLU A 115 2.03 14.19 -20.59
CA GLU A 115 3.04 15.26 -20.58
C GLU A 115 2.42 16.62 -20.97
N LYS A 116 1.59 16.64 -22.02
CA LYS A 116 0.93 17.84 -22.55
C LYS A 116 -0.25 18.33 -21.71
N ARG A 117 -0.65 17.60 -20.66
CA ARG A 117 -1.84 17.97 -19.88
C ARG A 117 -1.58 19.28 -19.10
N PRO A 118 -2.45 20.30 -19.24
CA PRO A 118 -2.29 21.57 -18.53
C PRO A 118 -2.36 21.40 -17.01
N ALA A 119 -1.52 22.13 -16.27
CA ALA A 119 -1.44 22.06 -14.81
C ALA A 119 -2.80 22.27 -14.10
N GLY A 120 -3.64 23.18 -14.60
CA GLY A 120 -4.98 23.44 -14.04
C GLY A 120 -6.00 22.30 -14.23
N LYS A 121 -5.64 21.21 -14.93
CA LYS A 121 -6.47 20.00 -15.09
C LYS A 121 -5.93 18.79 -14.31
N LEU A 122 -4.91 19.01 -13.49
CA LEU A 122 -4.31 18.00 -12.63
C LEU A 122 -4.89 18.07 -11.23
N SER A 123 -4.79 16.97 -10.50
CA SER A 123 -5.08 16.97 -9.07
C SER A 123 -4.09 17.89 -8.35
N VAL A 124 -4.54 18.53 -7.28
CA VAL A 124 -3.74 19.48 -6.51
C VAL A 124 -2.50 18.79 -5.90
N ASP A 125 -2.61 17.51 -5.61
CA ASP A 125 -1.64 16.70 -4.89
C ASP A 125 -1.06 15.51 -5.69
N GLY A 126 -1.41 15.36 -6.97
CA GLY A 126 -0.93 14.24 -7.81
C GLY A 126 0.49 14.37 -8.33
N GLY A 127 1.12 15.54 -8.19
CA GLY A 127 2.56 15.70 -8.41
C GLY A 127 3.05 15.53 -9.85
N ARG A 128 2.18 15.58 -10.87
CA ARG A 128 2.49 15.18 -12.26
C ARG A 128 3.10 13.78 -12.32
N ALA A 129 2.59 12.88 -11.48
CA ALA A 129 3.13 11.54 -11.35
C ALA A 129 2.23 10.47 -11.97
N ILE A 130 2.86 9.46 -12.55
CA ILE A 130 2.25 8.19 -12.91
C ILE A 130 2.56 7.22 -11.78
N MET A 131 1.51 6.69 -11.14
CA MET A 131 1.65 5.59 -10.20
C MET A 131 1.57 4.25 -10.92
N LEU A 132 2.62 3.46 -10.75
CA LEU A 132 2.66 2.11 -11.26
C LEU A 132 1.80 1.23 -10.36
N CYS A 133 0.75 0.67 -10.94
CA CYS A 133 -0.21 -0.24 -10.33
C CYS A 133 -0.92 0.30 -9.08
N THR A 134 -2.16 0.76 -9.27
CA THR A 134 -3.08 1.14 -8.18
C THR A 134 -4.07 0.03 -7.86
N THR A 135 -4.35 -0.88 -8.80
CA THR A 135 -5.31 -1.98 -8.63
C THR A 135 -4.65 -3.36 -8.77
N THR A 136 -3.34 -3.43 -8.64
CA THR A 136 -2.54 -4.66 -8.68
C THR A 136 -1.17 -4.34 -8.09
N ASP A 137 -0.22 -5.27 -8.16
CA ASP A 137 1.16 -5.03 -7.75
C ASP A 137 2.13 -5.32 -8.91
N ALA A 138 2.99 -4.35 -9.23
CA ALA A 138 3.92 -4.46 -10.34
C ALA A 138 4.99 -5.56 -10.17
N TYR A 139 5.32 -5.88 -8.92
CA TYR A 139 6.41 -6.77 -8.54
C TYR A 139 5.93 -8.03 -7.81
N GLN A 140 4.64 -8.39 -7.96
CA GLN A 140 4.10 -9.67 -7.51
C GLN A 140 4.76 -10.83 -8.25
N THR A 141 4.99 -11.96 -7.56
CA THR A 141 5.40 -13.22 -8.23
C THR A 141 4.15 -13.96 -8.68
N ILE A 142 4.10 -14.36 -9.95
CA ILE A 142 2.99 -15.15 -10.49
C ILE A 142 3.37 -16.62 -10.35
N THR A 143 2.56 -17.40 -9.64
CA THR A 143 2.82 -18.83 -9.41
C THR A 143 1.64 -19.64 -9.92
N VAL A 144 1.91 -20.59 -10.83
CA VAL A 144 0.91 -21.50 -11.41
C VAL A 144 1.53 -22.87 -11.66
N PRO A 145 0.75 -23.98 -11.69
CA PRO A 145 1.31 -25.32 -11.91
C PRO A 145 2.05 -25.49 -13.23
N ASP A 146 1.57 -24.81 -14.28
CA ASP A 146 2.23 -24.83 -15.57
C ASP A 146 3.49 -23.95 -15.51
N LEU A 147 4.65 -24.60 -15.33
CA LEU A 147 5.93 -23.92 -15.23
C LEU A 147 6.33 -23.13 -16.48
N ALA A 148 5.87 -23.53 -17.67
CA ALA A 148 6.14 -22.81 -18.90
C ALA A 148 5.33 -21.51 -18.96
N LEU A 149 4.04 -21.59 -18.63
CA LEU A 149 3.18 -20.41 -18.49
C LEU A 149 3.69 -19.49 -17.38
N GLN A 150 4.08 -20.05 -16.23
CA GLN A 150 4.65 -19.31 -15.11
C GLN A 150 5.87 -18.49 -15.54
N ARG A 151 6.85 -19.13 -16.20
CA ARG A 151 8.07 -18.45 -16.68
C ARG A 151 7.70 -17.31 -17.63
N ARG A 152 6.87 -17.60 -18.64
CA ARG A 152 6.41 -16.62 -19.63
C ARG A 152 5.75 -15.42 -18.97
N LEU A 153 4.80 -15.61 -18.05
CA LEU A 153 4.10 -14.51 -17.39
C LEU A 153 5.04 -13.67 -16.51
N ASN A 154 5.97 -14.29 -15.78
CA ASN A 154 6.92 -13.55 -14.94
C ASN A 154 7.95 -12.76 -15.77
N GLU A 155 8.46 -13.34 -16.86
CA GLU A 155 9.35 -12.65 -17.81
C GLU A 155 8.66 -11.46 -18.46
N GLU A 156 7.43 -11.66 -18.95
CA GLU A 156 6.61 -10.61 -19.57
C GLU A 156 6.24 -9.51 -18.59
N ARG A 157 5.89 -9.85 -17.34
CA ARG A 157 5.67 -8.86 -16.26
C ARG A 157 6.93 -8.04 -16.04
N SER A 158 8.08 -8.69 -15.89
CA SER A 158 9.36 -8.02 -15.67
C SER A 158 9.72 -7.08 -16.83
N ARG A 159 9.61 -7.56 -18.08
CA ARG A 159 9.86 -6.76 -19.28
C ARG A 159 8.92 -5.56 -19.35
N THR A 160 7.63 -5.78 -19.10
CA THR A 160 6.60 -4.74 -19.18
C THR A 160 6.87 -3.61 -18.18
N VAL A 161 7.14 -3.95 -16.92
CA VAL A 161 7.45 -2.97 -15.88
C VAL A 161 8.69 -2.15 -16.23
N ARG A 162 9.78 -2.83 -16.58
CA ARG A 162 11.04 -2.17 -16.94
C ARG A 162 10.85 -1.23 -18.14
N ARG A 163 10.14 -1.69 -19.17
CA ARG A 163 9.91 -0.92 -20.39
C ARG A 163 9.01 0.29 -20.19
N ILE A 164 7.98 0.21 -19.33
CA ILE A 164 7.17 1.37 -18.95
C ILE A 164 8.06 2.47 -18.34
N ILE A 165 8.95 2.09 -17.42
CA ILE A 165 9.83 3.02 -16.71
C ILE A 165 10.84 3.65 -17.68
N GLU A 166 11.44 2.87 -18.58
CA GLU A 166 12.34 3.37 -19.64
C GLU A 166 11.64 4.36 -20.57
N LEU A 167 10.44 4.04 -21.05
CA LEU A 167 9.70 4.93 -21.95
C LEU A 167 9.35 6.27 -21.26
N ILE A 168 8.94 6.24 -19.99
CA ILE A 168 8.68 7.48 -19.23
C ILE A 168 9.99 8.27 -19.02
N ARG A 169 11.09 7.58 -18.69
CA ARG A 169 12.42 8.18 -18.49
C ARG A 169 12.88 8.92 -19.76
N ASP A 170 12.75 8.28 -20.91
CA ASP A 170 13.34 8.71 -22.18
C ASP A 170 12.48 9.74 -22.94
N HIS A 171 11.15 9.71 -22.75
CA HIS A 171 10.22 10.50 -23.57
C HIS A 171 9.36 11.51 -22.79
N SER A 172 9.55 11.67 -21.49
CA SER A 172 8.73 12.60 -20.69
C SER A 172 9.48 13.21 -19.50
N THR A 173 8.90 14.25 -18.91
CA THR A 173 9.33 14.83 -17.63
C THR A 173 8.48 14.35 -16.45
N LEU A 174 7.50 13.48 -16.72
CA LEU A 174 6.60 12.94 -15.71
C LEU A 174 7.37 12.20 -14.62
N ARG A 175 6.80 12.25 -13.41
CA ARG A 175 7.33 11.54 -12.26
C ARG A 175 6.76 10.12 -12.21
N ILE A 176 7.52 9.22 -11.59
CA ILE A 176 7.11 7.83 -11.36
C ILE A 176 6.94 7.63 -9.86
N ARG A 177 5.85 6.95 -9.49
CA ARG A 177 5.55 6.55 -8.13
C ARG A 177 5.31 5.05 -8.13
N ILE A 178 6.00 4.35 -7.24
CA ILE A 178 5.86 2.90 -7.10
C ILE A 178 5.43 2.63 -5.67
N LEU A 179 4.33 1.90 -5.47
CA LEU A 179 3.98 1.31 -4.19
C LEU A 179 3.85 -0.20 -4.38
N THR A 180 4.64 -0.99 -3.67
CA THR A 180 4.64 -2.44 -3.86
C THR A 180 4.85 -3.18 -2.54
N ARG A 181 4.38 -4.43 -2.47
CA ARG A 181 4.78 -5.40 -1.45
C ARG A 181 5.85 -6.36 -1.97
N GLY A 182 6.08 -6.36 -3.28
CA GLY A 182 6.97 -7.25 -4.01
C GLY A 182 8.45 -6.88 -3.83
N ALA A 183 9.23 -7.77 -3.22
CA ALA A 183 10.68 -7.62 -3.08
C ALA A 183 11.44 -7.72 -4.42
N LEU A 184 10.77 -8.11 -5.52
CA LEU A 184 11.37 -8.18 -6.86
C LEU A 184 11.72 -6.80 -7.43
N ALA A 185 11.18 -5.71 -6.86
CA ALA A 185 11.52 -4.35 -7.25
C ALA A 185 13.02 -4.05 -7.21
N ARG A 186 13.77 -4.75 -6.35
CA ARG A 186 15.24 -4.62 -6.24
C ARG A 186 15.99 -4.90 -7.54
N LEU A 187 15.38 -5.65 -8.47
CA LEU A 187 15.97 -6.00 -9.76
C LEU A 187 16.04 -4.80 -10.71
N ASP A 188 15.22 -3.77 -10.48
CA ASP A 188 15.17 -2.56 -11.31
C ASP A 188 15.75 -1.33 -10.61
N PHE A 189 16.43 -1.49 -9.46
CA PHE A 189 17.01 -0.36 -8.72
C PHE A 189 18.10 0.38 -9.50
N ASP A 190 18.81 -0.31 -10.40
CA ASP A 190 19.75 0.29 -11.35
C ASP A 190 19.02 1.28 -12.29
N LEU A 191 17.88 0.86 -12.84
CA LEU A 191 17.04 1.69 -13.68
C LEU A 191 16.41 2.84 -12.87
N PHE A 192 15.94 2.57 -11.65
CA PHE A 192 15.34 3.59 -10.81
C PHE A 192 16.31 4.73 -10.50
N ALA A 193 17.58 4.41 -10.26
CA ALA A 193 18.62 5.40 -9.99
C ALA A 193 18.81 6.38 -11.17
N THR A 194 18.57 5.94 -12.41
CA THR A 194 18.68 6.82 -13.60
C THR A 194 17.63 7.93 -13.66
N LEU A 195 16.55 7.84 -12.88
CA LEU A 195 15.48 8.85 -12.86
C LEU A 195 15.70 9.97 -11.82
N GLY A 196 16.63 9.77 -10.86
CA GLY A 196 16.84 10.70 -9.76
C GLY A 196 15.53 11.06 -9.04
N ASP A 197 15.30 12.35 -8.83
CA ASP A 197 14.11 12.87 -8.12
C ASP A 197 12.78 12.65 -8.87
N ARG A 198 12.81 12.20 -10.12
CA ARG A 198 11.58 11.86 -10.84
C ARG A 198 10.96 10.56 -10.36
N LEU A 199 11.72 9.64 -9.78
CA LEU A 199 11.19 8.39 -9.23
C LEU A 199 11.21 8.42 -7.70
N LEU A 200 10.07 8.06 -7.12
CA LEU A 200 9.93 7.84 -5.68
C LEU A 200 9.41 6.41 -5.47
N PHE A 201 10.25 5.58 -4.84
CA PHE A 201 9.99 4.16 -4.61
C PHE A 201 9.37 3.96 -3.23
N GLY A 202 8.36 3.12 -3.10
CA GLY A 202 7.79 2.84 -1.80
C GLY A 202 7.24 1.44 -1.67
N MET A 203 7.15 1.02 -0.42
CA MET A 203 6.58 -0.27 -0.06
C MET A 203 5.54 -0.13 1.04
N SER A 204 4.55 -1.02 1.01
CA SER A 204 3.62 -1.16 2.13
C SER A 204 4.27 -1.98 3.25
N LEU A 205 4.42 -1.37 4.42
CA LEU A 205 5.03 -1.95 5.62
C LEU A 205 4.14 -1.63 6.84
N PRO A 206 2.98 -2.29 6.99
CA PRO A 206 2.00 -1.95 8.02
C PRO A 206 2.44 -2.33 9.45
N THR A 207 3.31 -3.32 9.58
CA THR A 207 3.84 -3.87 10.84
C THR A 207 5.21 -4.47 10.55
N LEU A 208 6.03 -4.74 11.57
CA LEU A 208 7.21 -5.61 11.47
C LEU A 208 6.94 -7.04 11.94
N ASN A 209 5.72 -7.33 12.39
CA ASN A 209 5.32 -8.66 12.82
C ASN A 209 4.92 -9.52 11.61
N ASP A 210 5.86 -10.36 11.16
CA ASP A 210 5.65 -11.27 10.03
C ASP A 210 4.50 -12.27 10.26
N ARG A 211 4.25 -12.68 11.51
CA ARG A 211 3.15 -13.60 11.85
C ARG A 211 1.80 -12.91 11.72
N LEU A 212 1.70 -11.67 12.17
CA LEU A 212 0.49 -10.87 12.03
C LEU A 212 0.22 -10.55 10.55
N ALA A 213 1.23 -10.13 9.81
CA ALA A 213 1.09 -9.85 8.38
C ALA A 213 0.61 -11.07 7.57
N ARG A 214 1.03 -12.28 7.91
CA ARG A 214 0.59 -13.52 7.24
C ARG A 214 -0.92 -13.76 7.33
N ILE A 215 -1.59 -13.28 8.39
CA ILE A 215 -3.04 -13.39 8.53
C ILE A 215 -3.74 -12.54 7.46
N TYR A 216 -3.21 -11.35 7.20
CA TYR A 216 -3.86 -10.36 6.34
C TYR A 216 -3.37 -10.39 4.88
N GLU A 217 -2.13 -10.82 4.68
CA GLU A 217 -1.39 -10.77 3.42
C GLU A 217 -0.70 -12.11 3.14
N PRO A 218 -1.46 -13.22 3.03
CA PRO A 218 -0.91 -14.58 3.08
C PRO A 218 0.13 -14.90 2.01
N ASN A 219 0.00 -14.31 0.82
CA ASN A 219 0.87 -14.57 -0.32
C ASN A 219 1.86 -13.43 -0.61
N ALA A 220 1.84 -12.34 0.17
CA ALA A 220 2.75 -11.23 -0.01
C ALA A 220 4.09 -11.50 0.69
N PRO A 221 5.23 -10.95 0.20
CA PRO A 221 6.50 -11.03 0.91
C PRO A 221 6.39 -10.53 2.35
N SER A 222 7.12 -11.14 3.27
CA SER A 222 7.08 -10.75 4.69
C SER A 222 7.49 -9.27 4.92
N PRO A 223 6.94 -8.59 5.94
CA PRO A 223 7.46 -7.30 6.39
C PRO A 223 8.98 -7.22 6.51
N THR A 224 9.63 -8.26 7.07
CA THR A 224 11.09 -8.34 7.15
C THR A 224 11.76 -8.20 5.78
N GLN A 225 11.26 -8.91 4.76
CA GLN A 225 11.78 -8.82 3.39
C GLN A 225 11.53 -7.45 2.75
N ARG A 226 10.39 -6.81 3.06
CA ARG A 226 10.07 -5.46 2.57
C ARG A 226 10.97 -4.41 3.18
N LEU A 227 11.22 -4.47 4.49
CA LEU A 227 12.17 -3.58 5.17
C LEU A 227 13.58 -3.76 4.62
N ALA A 228 14.02 -5.01 4.38
CA ALA A 228 15.31 -5.27 3.76
C ALA A 228 15.41 -4.68 2.33
N THR A 229 14.33 -4.76 1.55
CA THR A 229 14.26 -4.17 0.20
C THR A 229 14.31 -2.63 0.26
N LEU A 230 13.62 -2.02 1.21
CA LEU A 230 13.68 -0.57 1.45
C LEU A 230 15.08 -0.10 1.88
N ARG A 231 15.75 -0.83 2.78
CA ARG A 231 17.15 -0.55 3.17
C ARG A 231 18.07 -0.61 1.96
N LEU A 232 17.98 -1.67 1.16
CA LEU A 232 18.75 -1.79 -0.08
C LEU A 232 18.46 -0.64 -1.06
N ALA A 233 17.22 -0.16 -1.15
CA ALA A 233 16.90 1.00 -1.98
C ALA A 233 17.63 2.26 -1.50
N ARG A 234 17.69 2.49 -0.19
CA ARG A 234 18.43 3.61 0.41
C ARG A 234 19.94 3.48 0.25
N ASP A 235 20.49 2.28 0.40
CA ASP A 235 21.90 2.01 0.16
C ASP A 235 22.30 2.30 -1.31
N ARG A 236 21.34 2.20 -2.24
CA ARG A 236 21.49 2.56 -3.66
C ARG A 236 21.19 4.04 -3.95
N GLY A 237 20.97 4.86 -2.94
CA GLY A 237 20.70 6.30 -3.08
C GLY A 237 19.29 6.62 -3.60
N LEU A 238 18.35 5.67 -3.60
CA LEU A 238 17.00 5.91 -4.09
C LEU A 238 16.18 6.71 -3.09
N ASN A 239 15.34 7.61 -3.60
CA ASN A 239 14.31 8.26 -2.80
C ASN A 239 13.23 7.25 -2.44
N VAL A 240 12.95 7.08 -1.13
CA VAL A 240 11.93 6.15 -0.65
C VAL A 240 10.79 6.84 0.08
N TYR A 241 9.63 6.19 0.10
CA TYR A 241 8.56 6.45 1.05
C TYR A 241 8.02 5.12 1.57
N VAL A 242 7.33 5.17 2.71
CA VAL A 242 6.75 3.96 3.31
C VAL A 242 5.27 4.18 3.53
N ALA A 243 4.46 3.23 3.08
CA ALA A 243 3.07 3.18 3.48
C ALA A 243 2.94 2.21 4.66
N VAL A 244 2.85 2.74 5.88
CA VAL A 244 2.45 2.01 7.08
C VAL A 244 0.94 1.85 7.02
N ALA A 245 0.47 1.12 6.00
CA ALA A 245 -0.93 1.07 5.62
C ALA A 245 -1.30 -0.22 4.82
N PRO A 246 -2.47 -0.81 5.11
CA PRO A 246 -3.28 -0.52 6.29
C PRO A 246 -2.65 -1.12 7.55
N THR A 247 -2.61 -0.39 8.67
CA THR A 247 -2.29 -0.99 9.98
C THR A 247 -3.45 -1.87 10.44
N TYR A 248 -3.13 -3.05 10.96
CA TYR A 248 -4.11 -4.05 11.36
C TYR A 248 -4.72 -3.74 12.73
N ALA A 249 -5.85 -4.36 13.05
CA ALA A 249 -6.55 -4.10 14.31
C ALA A 249 -5.74 -4.52 15.55
N GLU A 250 -4.82 -5.46 15.37
CA GLU A 250 -3.94 -6.02 16.41
C GLU A 250 -2.60 -5.28 16.49
N CYS A 251 -2.33 -4.31 15.62
CA CYS A 251 -1.13 -3.48 15.72
C CYS A 251 -1.24 -2.59 16.96
N ASP A 252 -0.59 -3.01 18.05
CA ASP A 252 -0.53 -2.24 19.28
C ASP A 252 0.53 -1.12 19.24
N GLU A 253 0.61 -0.35 20.31
CA GLU A 253 1.57 0.75 20.41
C GLU A 253 3.03 0.27 20.29
N ALA A 254 3.37 -0.91 20.82
CA ALA A 254 4.74 -1.43 20.78
C ALA A 254 5.12 -1.82 19.35
N ASP A 255 4.22 -2.48 18.62
CA ASP A 255 4.40 -2.84 17.21
C ASP A 255 4.55 -1.61 16.32
N LEU A 256 3.65 -0.63 16.48
CA LEU A 256 3.69 0.61 15.69
C LEU A 256 4.94 1.43 16.00
N ARG A 257 5.35 1.51 17.27
CA ARG A 257 6.59 2.19 17.68
C ARG A 257 7.81 1.52 17.08
N ALA A 258 7.89 0.19 17.13
CA ALA A 258 8.99 -0.57 16.52
C ALA A 258 9.04 -0.35 15.01
N THR A 259 7.88 -0.40 14.34
CA THR A 259 7.75 -0.19 12.90
C THR A 259 8.19 1.23 12.52
N LEU A 260 7.68 2.27 13.18
CA LEU A 260 8.05 3.65 12.90
C LEU A 260 9.53 3.95 13.21
N THR A 261 10.09 3.33 14.26
CA THR A 261 11.52 3.44 14.57
C THR A 261 12.37 2.87 13.44
N ALA A 262 12.02 1.70 12.90
CA ALA A 262 12.72 1.12 11.75
C ALA A 262 12.53 1.96 10.48
N VAL A 263 11.32 2.50 10.26
CA VAL A 263 11.04 3.40 9.13
C VAL A 263 11.86 4.68 9.22
N LYS A 264 12.05 5.26 10.41
CA LYS A 264 12.88 6.45 10.61
C LYS A 264 14.32 6.25 10.12
N GLN A 265 14.88 5.06 10.31
CA GLN A 265 16.24 4.73 9.84
C GLN A 265 16.38 4.79 8.31
N LEU A 266 15.28 4.69 7.57
CA LEU A 266 15.29 4.80 6.11
C LEU A 266 15.39 6.25 5.62
N ASP A 267 15.19 7.24 6.50
CA ASP A 267 15.05 8.66 6.12
C ASP A 267 14.06 8.85 4.93
N PRO A 268 12.79 8.44 5.10
CA PRO A 268 11.83 8.46 4.00
C PRO A 268 11.40 9.89 3.65
N PHE A 269 11.06 10.10 2.37
CA PHE A 269 10.46 11.34 1.90
C PHE A 269 9.11 11.59 2.58
N THR A 270 8.29 10.54 2.68
CA THR A 270 6.97 10.54 3.31
C THR A 270 6.73 9.19 4.01
N VAL A 271 5.98 9.23 5.11
CA VAL A 271 5.38 8.06 5.75
C VAL A 271 3.86 8.20 5.64
N PHE A 272 3.22 7.38 4.82
CA PHE A 272 1.77 7.32 4.78
C PHE A 272 1.25 6.38 5.85
N HIS A 273 0.13 6.72 6.49
CA HIS A 273 -0.54 5.83 7.43
C HIS A 273 -2.06 5.87 7.25
N GLU A 274 -2.66 4.69 7.27
CA GLU A 274 -4.10 4.47 7.26
C GLU A 274 -4.40 3.23 8.12
N PRO A 275 -5.35 3.29 9.06
CA PRO A 275 -5.85 2.10 9.72
C PRO A 275 -6.70 1.25 8.77
N ILE A 276 -6.71 -0.06 8.99
CA ILE A 276 -7.49 -0.97 8.15
C ILE A 276 -8.99 -0.61 8.08
N ASN A 277 -9.48 -0.53 6.84
CA ASN A 277 -10.87 -0.37 6.50
C ASN A 277 -11.43 -1.74 6.10
N VAL A 278 -11.92 -2.51 7.07
CA VAL A 278 -12.49 -3.83 6.79
C VAL A 278 -13.95 -3.67 6.40
N ARG A 279 -14.32 -4.23 5.25
CA ARG A 279 -15.71 -4.34 4.79
C ARG A 279 -16.32 -5.62 5.35
N ALA A 280 -17.65 -5.67 5.50
CA ALA A 280 -18.34 -6.80 6.13
C ALA A 280 -17.93 -8.14 5.51
N GLU A 281 -17.75 -8.17 4.20
CA GLU A 281 -17.34 -9.35 3.42
C GLU A 281 -15.89 -9.79 3.70
N ASN A 282 -15.01 -8.83 4.02
CA ASN A 282 -13.60 -9.11 4.33
C ASN A 282 -13.44 -9.73 5.74
N ILE A 283 -14.31 -9.37 6.70
CA ILE A 283 -14.21 -9.85 8.10
C ILE A 283 -14.31 -11.38 8.13
N ALA A 284 -15.28 -11.96 7.42
CA ALA A 284 -15.50 -13.41 7.42
C ALA A 284 -14.28 -14.16 6.91
N ARG A 285 -13.73 -13.73 5.76
CA ARG A 285 -12.53 -14.30 5.14
C ARG A 285 -11.30 -14.20 6.03
N ILE A 286 -11.05 -13.02 6.59
CA ILE A 286 -9.92 -12.80 7.49
C ILE A 286 -10.08 -13.66 8.76
N THR A 287 -11.29 -13.75 9.31
CA THR A 287 -11.58 -14.55 10.51
C THR A 287 -11.35 -16.03 10.25
N GLU A 288 -11.80 -16.55 9.11
CA GLU A 288 -11.60 -17.94 8.72
C GLU A 288 -10.10 -18.25 8.57
N HIS A 289 -9.36 -17.40 7.86
CA HIS A 289 -7.92 -17.57 7.67
C HIS A 289 -7.14 -17.43 8.99
N ALA A 290 -7.49 -16.46 9.85
CA ALA A 290 -6.90 -16.30 11.17
C ALA A 290 -7.06 -17.57 12.01
N ARG A 291 -8.25 -18.18 12.01
CA ARG A 291 -8.50 -19.46 12.70
C ARG A 291 -7.65 -20.59 12.14
N ALA A 292 -7.50 -20.66 10.81
CA ALA A 292 -6.63 -21.65 10.16
C ALA A 292 -5.15 -21.49 10.57
N GLU A 293 -4.71 -20.25 10.80
CA GLU A 293 -3.37 -19.92 11.33
C GLU A 293 -3.28 -20.01 12.87
N GLY A 294 -4.33 -20.47 13.56
CA GLY A 294 -4.36 -20.63 15.02
C GLY A 294 -4.39 -19.31 15.81
N GLN A 295 -4.90 -18.23 15.20
CA GLN A 295 -5.02 -16.92 15.83
C GLN A 295 -6.47 -16.43 15.88
N GLU A 296 -6.79 -15.65 16.91
CA GLU A 296 -8.09 -14.96 17.00
C GLU A 296 -7.96 -13.52 16.48
N LEU A 297 -8.86 -13.15 15.58
CA LEU A 297 -8.96 -11.80 15.04
C LEU A 297 -9.70 -10.89 16.02
N ASN A 298 -9.24 -9.66 16.19
CA ASN A 298 -9.98 -8.62 16.92
C ASN A 298 -11.18 -8.13 16.07
N THR A 299 -12.24 -8.92 16.03
CA THR A 299 -13.46 -8.59 15.28
C THR A 299 -14.30 -7.49 15.94
N ALA A 300 -14.05 -7.18 17.22
CA ALA A 300 -14.82 -6.21 17.99
C ALA A 300 -14.73 -4.80 17.39
N VAL A 301 -13.57 -4.43 16.85
CA VAL A 301 -13.40 -3.13 16.18
C VAL A 301 -14.25 -3.01 14.91
N PHE A 302 -14.68 -4.13 14.31
CA PHE A 302 -15.51 -4.16 13.12
C PHE A 302 -16.97 -4.53 13.38
N ALA A 303 -17.38 -4.65 14.65
CA ALA A 303 -18.72 -5.10 15.02
C ALA A 303 -19.82 -4.18 14.47
N ASN A 304 -19.54 -2.89 14.34
CA ASN A 304 -20.43 -1.91 13.72
C ASN A 304 -19.63 -0.66 13.28
N PRO A 305 -20.22 0.22 12.46
CA PRO A 305 -19.54 1.41 11.97
C PRO A 305 -19.05 2.37 13.06
N ASN A 306 -19.61 2.37 14.27
CA ASN A 306 -19.16 3.24 15.36
C ASN A 306 -17.93 2.68 16.06
N SER A 307 -17.88 1.36 16.30
CA SER A 307 -16.69 0.69 16.83
C SER A 307 -15.47 0.91 15.94
N TRP A 308 -15.65 0.81 14.61
CA TRP A 308 -14.55 1.02 13.67
C TRP A 308 -14.07 2.47 13.67
N ARG A 309 -14.97 3.45 13.78
CA ARG A 309 -14.60 4.87 13.82
C ARG A 309 -13.76 5.22 15.05
N VAL A 310 -14.11 4.66 16.22
CA VAL A 310 -13.32 4.82 17.45
C VAL A 310 -11.91 4.28 17.22
N TYR A 311 -11.84 3.02 16.79
CA TYR A 311 -10.57 2.35 16.48
C TYR A 311 -9.72 3.15 15.49
N ALA A 312 -10.31 3.58 14.36
CA ALA A 312 -9.60 4.30 13.33
C ALA A 312 -9.06 5.64 13.85
N MET A 313 -9.84 6.38 14.66
CA MET A 313 -9.39 7.64 15.22
C MET A 313 -8.29 7.45 16.28
N ASP A 314 -8.43 6.45 17.15
CA ASP A 314 -7.41 6.13 18.14
C ASP A 314 -6.10 5.70 17.48
N SER A 315 -6.16 4.89 16.41
CA SER A 315 -5.00 4.50 15.61
C SER A 315 -4.32 5.71 14.95
N LEU A 316 -5.09 6.59 14.29
CA LEU A 316 -4.54 7.79 13.66
C LEU A 316 -3.83 8.72 14.67
N ARG A 317 -4.45 8.94 15.84
CA ARG A 317 -3.87 9.76 16.91
C ARG A 317 -2.65 9.10 17.54
N MET A 318 -2.69 7.79 17.74
CA MET A 318 -1.56 7.02 18.24
C MET A 318 -0.37 7.14 17.31
N VAL A 319 -0.56 6.94 16.00
CA VAL A 319 0.53 7.06 15.02
C VAL A 319 1.04 8.49 14.91
N GLN A 320 0.19 9.53 15.00
CA GLN A 320 0.67 10.91 15.07
C GLN A 320 1.62 11.11 16.26
N ARG A 321 1.19 10.71 17.46
CA ARG A 321 2.00 10.85 18.68
C ARG A 321 3.31 10.06 18.57
N LEU A 322 3.24 8.80 18.13
CA LEU A 322 4.43 7.97 17.97
C LEU A 322 5.39 8.55 16.93
N ALA A 323 4.87 9.08 15.82
CA ALA A 323 5.69 9.75 14.81
C ALA A 323 6.40 10.99 15.37
N GLU A 324 5.75 11.76 16.26
CA GLU A 324 6.41 12.85 16.97
C GLU A 324 7.54 12.35 17.86
N GLU A 325 7.27 11.33 18.68
CA GLU A 325 8.26 10.74 19.60
C GLU A 325 9.49 10.17 18.88
N VAL A 326 9.33 9.60 17.67
CA VAL A 326 10.45 9.06 16.87
C VAL A 326 11.05 10.05 15.87
N GLY A 327 10.54 11.29 15.79
CA GLY A 327 11.05 12.32 14.87
C GLY A 327 10.70 12.09 13.39
N LEU A 328 9.47 11.68 13.13
CA LEU A 328 8.84 11.50 11.81
C LEU A 328 7.61 12.40 11.58
N LEU A 329 7.21 13.25 12.53
CA LEU A 329 5.97 14.05 12.43
C LEU A 329 5.96 14.99 11.20
N ASP A 330 7.12 15.51 10.80
CA ASP A 330 7.31 16.35 9.60
C ASP A 330 7.18 15.54 8.29
N ARG A 331 7.30 14.21 8.37
CA ARG A 331 7.20 13.27 7.24
C ARG A 331 5.90 12.46 7.23
N LEU A 332 5.12 12.52 8.31
CA LEU A 332 3.88 11.78 8.45
C LEU A 332 2.74 12.39 7.63
N HIS A 333 2.11 11.54 6.83
CA HIS A 333 0.91 11.84 6.07
C HIS A 333 -0.19 10.84 6.42
N LEU A 334 -1.19 11.31 7.15
CA LEU A 334 -2.34 10.49 7.53
C LEU A 334 -3.38 10.46 6.39
N TRP A 335 -3.97 9.30 6.14
CA TRP A 335 -5.14 9.14 5.26
C TRP A 335 -6.38 8.78 6.08
N PRO A 336 -7.01 9.76 6.75
CA PRO A 336 -8.30 9.50 7.37
C PRO A 336 -9.34 9.13 6.31
N ASP A 337 -10.23 8.20 6.66
CA ASP A 337 -11.41 7.90 5.83
C ASP A 337 -12.42 9.06 5.94
N SER A 338 -13.06 9.44 4.84
CA SER A 338 -14.02 10.55 4.82
C SER A 338 -15.26 10.29 5.70
N GLY A 339 -15.57 9.02 5.98
CA GLY A 339 -16.62 8.63 6.90
C GLY A 339 -16.37 9.00 8.37
N LEU A 340 -15.17 9.48 8.73
CA LEU A 340 -14.81 9.96 10.06
C LEU A 340 -15.38 11.36 10.37
N GLU A 341 -15.80 12.14 9.38
CA GLU A 341 -16.34 13.50 9.54
C GLU A 341 -17.84 13.55 9.87
N SER A 342 -18.51 12.41 9.96
CA SER A 342 -19.97 12.35 10.18
C SER A 342 -20.36 12.71 11.62
N GLU A 343 -20.92 13.90 11.82
CA GLU A 343 -21.42 14.42 13.11
C GLU A 343 -22.38 13.45 13.82
N SER A 344 -23.37 12.94 13.09
CA SER A 344 -24.38 12.02 13.63
C SER A 344 -23.79 10.68 14.07
N ALA A 345 -22.74 10.22 13.39
CA ALA A 345 -22.02 9.00 13.78
C ALA A 345 -21.16 9.22 15.03
N PHE A 346 -20.51 10.39 15.15
CA PHE A 346 -19.70 10.71 16.33
C PHE A 346 -20.54 10.86 17.62
N GLN A 347 -21.71 11.50 17.52
CA GLN A 347 -22.64 11.60 18.65
C GLN A 347 -23.12 10.21 19.12
N ALA A 348 -23.25 9.24 18.20
CA ALA A 348 -23.63 7.87 18.51
C ALA A 348 -22.51 7.07 19.21
N ILE A 349 -21.25 7.29 18.82
CA ILE A 349 -20.05 6.68 19.46
C ILE A 349 -19.97 7.03 20.95
N ARG A 350 -20.03 8.31 21.28
CA ARG A 350 -19.86 8.75 22.68
C ARG A 350 -21.02 8.34 23.57
N LYS A 351 -22.23 8.23 23.00
CA LYS A 351 -23.36 7.65 23.69
C LYS A 351 -23.09 6.18 24.05
N ALA A 352 -22.52 5.41 23.14
CA ALA A 352 -22.16 4.01 23.39
C ALA A 352 -21.06 3.87 24.47
N ASP A 353 -20.00 4.69 24.41
CA ASP A 353 -18.93 4.74 25.42
C ASP A 353 -19.46 5.17 26.80
N TRP A 354 -20.41 6.12 26.85
CA TRP A 354 -21.10 6.49 28.08
C TRP A 354 -21.87 5.30 28.68
N VAL A 355 -22.66 4.59 27.87
CA VAL A 355 -23.41 3.38 28.29
C VAL A 355 -22.45 2.28 28.76
N GLN A 356 -21.30 2.10 28.10
CA GLN A 356 -20.32 1.11 28.51
C GLN A 356 -19.70 1.43 29.88
N ARG A 357 -19.36 2.70 30.13
CA ARG A 357 -18.72 3.14 31.39
C ARG A 357 -19.69 3.27 32.57
N HIS A 358 -20.95 3.57 32.31
CA HIS A 358 -21.93 3.94 33.36
C HIS A 358 -23.14 3.00 33.42
N GLY A 359 -23.22 1.99 32.54
CA GLY A 359 -24.38 1.12 32.38
C GLY A 359 -25.56 1.79 31.67
N ASP A 360 -26.63 1.04 31.42
CA ASP A 360 -27.88 1.57 30.83
C ASP A 360 -28.76 2.23 31.91
N VAL A 361 -28.19 3.23 32.59
CA VAL A 361 -28.88 4.00 33.63
C VAL A 361 -29.60 5.17 32.97
N LYS A 362 -30.86 5.44 33.33
CA LYS A 362 -31.58 6.62 32.83
C LYS A 362 -30.88 7.90 33.30
N LEU A 363 -30.20 8.57 32.38
CA LEU A 363 -29.63 9.90 32.60
C LEU A 363 -30.70 10.91 33.06
N THR A 364 -30.37 11.72 34.06
CA THR A 364 -31.18 12.89 34.42
C THR A 364 -31.15 13.93 33.29
N LYS A 365 -32.06 14.92 33.35
CA LYS A 365 -32.10 16.00 32.36
C LYS A 365 -30.79 16.81 32.36
N GLU A 366 -30.19 17.08 33.52
CA GLU A 366 -28.89 17.77 33.58
C GLU A 366 -27.77 16.91 32.99
N GLN A 367 -27.72 15.61 33.29
CA GLN A 367 -26.67 14.74 32.76
C GLN A 367 -26.79 14.55 31.24
N LYS A 368 -28.01 14.54 30.68
CA LYS A 368 -28.23 14.56 29.22
C LYS A 368 -27.71 15.86 28.60
N ALA A 369 -27.97 17.00 29.23
CA ALA A 369 -27.49 18.29 28.75
C ALA A 369 -25.96 18.38 28.83
N GLU A 370 -25.36 17.88 29.90
CA GLU A 370 -23.90 17.85 30.07
C GLU A 370 -23.21 16.91 29.08
N LEU A 371 -23.73 15.70 28.92
CA LEU A 371 -23.24 14.75 27.93
C LEU A 371 -23.34 15.33 26.52
N LYS A 372 -24.44 16.03 26.20
CA LYS A 372 -24.57 16.74 24.92
C LYS A 372 -23.49 17.82 24.76
N ARG A 373 -23.26 18.67 25.77
CA ARG A 373 -22.20 19.69 25.70
C ARG A 373 -20.81 19.09 25.51
N LEU A 374 -20.48 18.03 26.26
CA LEU A 374 -19.20 17.34 26.12
C LEU A 374 -19.05 16.71 24.73
N ASN A 375 -20.12 16.11 24.21
CA ASN A 375 -20.13 15.53 22.87
C ASN A 375 -19.92 16.59 21.80
N ASP A 376 -20.62 17.72 21.89
CA ASP A 376 -20.50 18.85 20.98
C ASP A 376 -19.06 19.41 21.01
N ALA A 377 -18.46 19.56 22.21
CA ALA A 377 -17.09 20.06 22.37
C ALA A 377 -16.02 19.13 21.77
N ALA A 378 -16.10 17.82 22.04
CA ALA A 378 -15.14 16.88 21.43
C ALA A 378 -15.35 16.79 19.92
N TYR A 379 -16.60 16.76 19.45
CA TYR A 379 -16.88 16.76 18.01
C TYR A 379 -16.20 17.93 17.30
N ILE A 380 -16.27 19.13 17.89
CA ILE A 380 -15.58 20.32 17.38
C ILE A 380 -14.06 20.10 17.36
N GLU A 381 -13.46 19.60 18.43
CA GLU A 381 -12.02 19.32 18.51
C GLU A 381 -11.56 18.28 17.47
N HIS A 382 -12.29 17.18 17.34
CA HIS A 382 -12.03 16.12 16.37
C HIS A 382 -12.12 16.62 14.93
N THR A 383 -13.17 17.38 14.63
CA THR A 383 -13.40 17.94 13.30
C THR A 383 -12.33 18.96 12.97
N ALA A 384 -11.96 19.82 13.92
CA ALA A 384 -10.86 20.77 13.74
C ALA A 384 -9.52 20.06 13.51
N TRP A 385 -9.25 18.96 14.22
CA TRP A 385 -8.06 18.14 14.00
C TRP A 385 -8.04 17.48 12.62
N LEU A 386 -9.15 16.88 12.19
CA LEU A 386 -9.28 16.28 10.85
C LEU A 386 -9.12 17.32 9.75
N GLN A 387 -9.82 18.46 9.85
CA GLN A 387 -9.72 19.57 8.90
C GLN A 387 -8.29 20.14 8.83
N GLY A 388 -7.61 20.26 9.97
CA GLY A 388 -6.22 20.67 10.04
C GLY A 388 -5.27 19.68 9.34
N TRP A 389 -5.57 18.38 9.36
CA TRP A 389 -4.81 17.39 8.60
C TRP A 389 -5.12 17.44 7.10
N TRP A 390 -6.39 17.49 6.71
CA TRP A 390 -6.78 17.61 5.29
C TRP A 390 -6.22 18.87 4.63
N SER A 391 -6.13 20.00 5.34
CA SER A 391 -5.51 21.20 4.81
C SER A 391 -4.01 21.01 4.56
N ARG A 392 -3.29 20.34 5.47
CA ARG A 392 -1.86 20.00 5.33
C ARG A 392 -1.56 19.10 4.14
N ILE A 393 -2.50 18.23 3.73
CA ILE A 393 -2.32 17.33 2.57
C ILE A 393 -2.04 18.14 1.30
N SER A 394 -2.71 19.28 1.14
CA SER A 394 -2.50 20.18 -0.01
C SER A 394 -1.17 20.96 0.02
N GLU A 395 -0.52 21.01 1.19
CA GLU A 395 0.71 21.77 1.43
C GLU A 395 1.96 20.89 1.40
N TRP A 396 1.80 19.58 1.18
CA TRP A 396 2.92 18.64 1.22
C TRP A 396 3.97 18.97 0.15
N PRO A 397 5.28 18.82 0.41
CA PRO A 397 6.33 19.15 -0.56
C PRO A 397 6.22 18.43 -1.91
N GLY A 398 5.54 17.28 -1.95
CA GLY A 398 5.23 16.54 -3.19
C GLY A 398 4.04 17.09 -3.99
N CYS A 399 3.20 17.92 -3.38
CA CYS A 399 2.02 18.58 -3.93
C CYS A 399 2.40 19.90 -4.61
N VAL A 400 3.17 19.82 -5.71
CA VAL A 400 3.17 20.84 -6.78
C VAL A 400 3.63 22.29 -6.39
N ARG A 401 3.91 22.65 -5.13
CA ARG A 401 4.35 24.01 -4.73
C ARG A 401 5.85 24.16 -4.54
N ALA A 402 6.58 23.09 -4.24
CA ALA A 402 8.03 23.16 -4.28
C ALA A 402 8.45 23.28 -5.74
N ALA A 403 8.77 24.50 -6.16
CA ALA A 403 9.45 24.77 -7.42
C ALA A 403 10.68 23.86 -7.48
N TYR A 404 10.54 22.75 -8.20
CA TYR A 404 11.66 21.96 -8.64
C TYR A 404 12.54 22.90 -9.46
N THR A 405 13.62 23.35 -8.85
CA THR A 405 14.72 23.97 -9.57
C THR A 405 15.60 22.79 -9.97
N PRO A 406 15.60 22.37 -11.25
CA PRO A 406 16.49 21.30 -11.66
C PRO A 406 17.91 21.69 -11.24
N PRO A 407 18.70 20.79 -10.61
CA PRO A 407 20.13 21.00 -10.59
C PRO A 407 20.56 21.24 -12.03
N GLN A 408 21.29 22.33 -12.30
CA GLN A 408 21.91 22.50 -13.61
C GLN A 408 22.68 21.21 -13.89
N LEU A 409 22.33 20.55 -14.98
CA LEU A 409 23.11 19.43 -15.51
C LEU A 409 24.52 19.97 -15.76
N SER A 410 25.41 19.87 -14.77
CA SER A 410 26.80 19.67 -15.09
C SER A 410 26.83 18.36 -15.87
N ALA A 411 27.47 18.37 -17.04
CA ALA A 411 27.53 17.22 -17.92
C ALA A 411 28.01 16.00 -17.11
N VAL A 412 27.06 15.16 -16.69
CA VAL A 412 27.37 13.88 -16.07
C VAL A 412 28.03 13.07 -17.18
N SER A 413 29.30 12.73 -16.97
CA SER A 413 30.02 11.84 -17.87
C SER A 413 29.15 10.61 -18.13
N PRO A 414 28.96 10.18 -19.39
CA PRO A 414 28.11 9.04 -19.70
C PRO A 414 28.52 7.84 -18.86
N PHE A 415 27.56 7.33 -18.08
CA PHE A 415 27.71 6.10 -17.31
C PHE A 415 28.07 4.98 -18.29
N THR A 416 29.31 4.51 -18.20
CA THR A 416 29.77 3.36 -19.00
C THR A 416 29.40 2.12 -18.20
N ALA A 417 28.44 1.34 -18.71
CA ALA A 417 28.07 0.08 -18.07
C ALA A 417 29.31 -0.84 -18.00
N PRO A 418 29.57 -1.52 -16.86
CA PRO A 418 30.68 -2.45 -16.76
C PRO A 418 30.49 -3.59 -17.75
N THR A 419 31.60 -3.99 -18.37
CA THR A 419 31.63 -5.06 -19.36
C THR A 419 31.44 -6.42 -18.68
N LEU A 420 30.94 -7.40 -19.45
CA LEU A 420 30.76 -8.78 -18.96
C LEU A 420 32.06 -9.42 -18.43
N ALA A 421 33.22 -8.92 -18.88
CA ALA A 421 34.54 -9.31 -18.40
C ALA A 421 34.86 -8.80 -16.98
N GLU A 422 34.31 -7.65 -16.57
CA GLU A 422 34.52 -7.07 -15.24
C GLU A 422 33.64 -7.73 -14.16
N LEU A 423 32.52 -8.32 -14.56
CA LEU A 423 31.62 -9.06 -13.67
C LEU A 423 32.09 -10.50 -13.37
N THR A 424 33.05 -11.01 -14.13
CA THR A 424 33.53 -12.40 -14.04
C THR A 424 34.94 -12.52 -13.45
N ALA A 425 35.56 -11.40 -13.08
CA ALA A 425 36.91 -11.35 -12.53
C ALA A 425 36.91 -10.75 -11.12
N GLN A 426 36.55 -11.56 -10.12
CA GLN A 426 37.16 -11.56 -8.78
C GLN A 426 36.86 -12.93 -8.11
N PRO A 427 37.81 -13.46 -7.32
CA PRO A 427 37.93 -14.89 -7.01
C PRO A 427 36.81 -15.47 -6.15
#